data_AF-A0A838H9S7-F1
#
_entry.id   AF-A0A838H9S7-F1
#
_cell.length_a   1.000
_cell.length_b   1.000
_cell.length_c   1.000
_cell.angle_alpha   90.00
_cell.angle_beta   90.00
_cell.angle_gamma   90.00
#
_symmetry.space_group_name_H-M   'P 1'
#
loop_
_entity.id
_entity.type
_entity.pdbx_description
1 polymer ?
#
loop_
_entity_poly.entity_id
_entity_poly.type
_entity_poly.pdbx_seq_one_letter_code
_entity_poly.pdbx_strand_id
1 'polypeptide(L)' 'MPKDTTQGKATTRRYSPEEKAAAVRMVRTLRAELGTEHGTVQRVAQQLGYGIESVRVWVRQADID' A
#
# COMPACT_ATOMS: atom_id res chain seq x y z
N MET A 1 12.48 4.64 -17.89
CA MET A 1 11.98 3.29 -17.53
C MET A 1 10.55 3.42 -17.04
N PRO A 2 9.51 3.05 -17.81
CA PRO A 2 8.19 2.83 -17.22
C PRO A 2 8.21 1.43 -16.57
N LYS A 3 7.95 1.35 -15.26
CA LYS A 3 8.01 0.10 -14.48
C LYS A 3 6.76 -0.73 -14.77
N ASP A 4 6.97 -1.98 -15.17
CA ASP A 4 5.98 -2.95 -15.61
C ASP A 4 4.76 -3.09 -14.70
N THR A 5 3.61 -2.65 -15.21
CA THR A 5 2.29 -2.95 -14.68
C THR A 5 1.85 -4.31 -15.20
N THR A 6 2.33 -5.42 -14.60
CA THR A 6 1.77 -6.74 -14.91
C THR A 6 0.45 -6.93 -14.16
N GLN A 7 -0.64 -6.77 -14.90
CA GLN A 7 -2.00 -7.14 -14.54
C GLN A 7 -2.15 -8.67 -14.66
N GLY A 8 -2.37 -9.38 -13.55
CA GLY A 8 -2.70 -10.81 -13.56
C GLY A 8 -3.32 -11.28 -12.22
N LYS A 9 -4.56 -11.79 -12.27
CA LYS A 9 -5.14 -12.66 -11.23
C LYS A 9 -4.46 -14.05 -11.35
N ALA A 10 -4.15 -14.85 -10.32
CA ALA A 10 -4.51 -14.84 -8.91
C ALA A 10 -3.37 -15.46 -8.06
N THR A 11 -3.34 -15.08 -6.79
CA THR A 11 -2.59 -15.61 -5.61
C THR A 11 -1.22 -15.05 -5.23
N THR A 12 -0.35 -14.56 -6.13
CA THR A 12 0.91 -13.91 -5.66
C THR A 12 1.42 -12.84 -6.62
N ARG A 13 0.79 -11.66 -6.66
CA ARG A 13 1.50 -10.47 -7.17
C ARG A 13 2.62 -10.18 -6.18
N ARG A 14 3.87 -10.48 -6.54
CA ARG A 14 5.03 -10.18 -5.70
C ARG A 14 5.28 -8.68 -5.78
N TYR A 15 4.76 -7.95 -4.81
CA TYR A 15 5.08 -6.54 -4.64
C TYR A 15 6.54 -6.40 -4.22
N SER A 16 7.26 -5.58 -4.96
CA SER A 16 8.64 -5.21 -4.69
C SER A 16 8.73 -4.48 -3.34
N PRO A 17 9.87 -4.54 -2.62
CA PRO A 17 10.04 -3.79 -1.38
C PRO A 17 9.84 -2.28 -1.58
N GLU A 18 10.22 -1.75 -2.74
CA GLU A 18 9.97 -0.35 -3.13
C GLU A 18 8.46 -0.05 -3.23
N GLU A 19 7.65 -0.93 -3.83
CA GLU A 19 6.20 -0.76 -3.95
C GLU A 19 5.53 -0.77 -2.58
N LYS A 20 5.95 -1.70 -1.71
CA LYS A 20 5.46 -1.76 -0.32
C LYS A 20 5.83 -0.50 0.44
N ALA A 21 7.07 -0.05 0.35
CA ALA A 21 7.54 1.16 1.01
C ALA A 21 6.80 2.41 0.52
N ALA A 22 6.53 2.50 -0.79
CA ALA A 22 5.75 3.60 -1.36
C ALA A 22 4.31 3.62 -0.82
N ALA A 23 3.64 2.47 -0.78
CA ALA A 23 2.29 2.35 -0.23
C ALA A 23 2.24 2.75 1.26
N VAL A 24 3.20 2.25 2.06
CA VAL A 24 3.30 2.59 3.50
C VAL A 24 3.53 4.08 3.71
N ARG A 25 4.45 4.70 2.95
CA ARG A 25 4.70 6.14 3.01
C ARG A 25 3.44 6.95 2.72
N MET A 26 2.72 6.60 1.65
CA MET A 26 1.48 7.29 1.28
C MET A 26 0.41 7.17 2.37
N VAL A 27 0.24 5.99 2.98
CA VAL A 27 -0.71 5.82 4.10
C VAL A 27 -0.32 6.71 5.28
N ARG A 28 0.97 6.75 5.66
CA ARG A 28 1.45 7.59 6.76
C ARG A 28 1.25 9.08 6.49
N THR A 29 1.54 9.53 5.28
CA THR A 29 1.27 10.92 4.86
C THR A 29 -0.22 11.25 5.01
N LEU A 30 -1.11 10.40 4.46
CA LEU A 30 -2.55 10.64 4.56
C LEU A 30 -3.08 10.62 5.99
N ARG A 31 -2.53 9.77 6.87
CA ARG A 31 -2.89 9.77 8.29
C ARG A 31 -2.47 11.06 8.99
N ALA A 32 -1.29 11.57 8.68
CA ALA A 32 -0.80 12.83 9.23
C ALA A 32 -1.62 14.03 8.72
N GLU A 33 -2.00 14.03 7.44
CA GLU A 33 -2.78 15.12 6.83
C GLU A 33 -4.25 15.13 7.27
N LEU A 34 -4.89 13.96 7.32
CA LEU A 34 -6.32 13.86 7.64
C LEU A 34 -6.59 13.71 9.14
N GLY A 35 -5.57 13.45 9.96
CA GLY A 35 -5.71 13.16 11.39
C GLY A 35 -6.55 11.91 11.70
N THR A 36 -6.82 11.07 10.70
CA THR A 36 -7.68 9.90 10.82
C THR A 36 -6.97 8.66 10.30
N GLU A 37 -7.06 7.57 11.05
CA GLU A 37 -6.48 6.28 10.65
C GLU A 37 -7.46 5.46 9.80
N HIS A 38 -8.75 5.62 10.07
CA HIS A 38 -9.83 4.91 9.40
C HIS A 38 -9.94 5.35 7.92
N GLY A 39 -9.97 4.38 7.01
CA GLY A 39 -10.16 4.63 5.57
C GLY A 39 -8.91 5.04 4.78
N THR A 40 -7.81 5.45 5.43
CA THR A 40 -6.56 5.81 4.73
C THR A 40 -5.97 4.64 3.94
N VAL A 41 -5.95 3.45 4.54
CA VAL A 41 -5.49 2.21 3.89
C VAL A 41 -6.35 1.86 2.68
N GLN A 42 -7.67 1.98 2.81
CA GLN A 42 -8.60 1.70 1.72
C GLN A 42 -8.41 2.68 0.55
N ARG A 43 -8.18 3.97 0.86
CA ARG A 43 -7.92 5.01 -0.16
C ARG A 43 -6.65 4.71 -0.95
N VAL A 44 -5.55 4.41 -0.26
CA VAL A 44 -4.26 4.08 -0.91
C VAL A 44 -4.36 2.80 -1.72
N ALA A 45 -5.02 1.77 -1.18
CA ALA A 45 -5.24 0.52 -1.89
C ALA A 45 -6.02 0.73 -3.20
N GLN A 46 -7.07 1.53 -3.19
CA GLN A 46 -7.82 1.88 -4.40
C GLN A 46 -6.99 2.72 -5.38
N GLN A 47 -6.22 3.68 -4.89
CA GLN A 47 -5.38 4.57 -5.72
C GLN A 47 -4.25 3.81 -6.43
N LEU A 48 -3.66 2.80 -5.77
CA LEU A 48 -2.56 1.99 -6.31
C LEU A 48 -3.03 0.68 -6.98
N GLY A 49 -4.33 0.36 -6.89
CA GLY A 49 -4.88 -0.91 -7.39
C GLY A 49 -4.42 -2.13 -6.59
N TYR A 50 -4.11 -1.95 -5.31
CA TYR A 50 -3.65 -3.00 -4.40
C TYR A 50 -4.79 -3.56 -3.55
N GLY A 51 -4.58 -4.75 -2.98
CA GLY A 51 -5.49 -5.32 -1.98
C GLY A 51 -5.44 -4.52 -0.68
N ILE A 52 -6.60 -4.17 -0.12
CA ILE A 52 -6.71 -3.41 1.14
C ILE A 52 -5.95 -4.13 2.28
N GLU A 53 -6.16 -5.44 2.42
CA GLU A 53 -5.49 -6.22 3.46
C GLU A 53 -3.97 -6.32 3.22
N SER A 54 -3.50 -6.30 1.98
CA SER A 54 -2.07 -6.27 1.67
C SER A 54 -1.42 -4.97 2.17
N VAL A 55 -2.03 -3.82 1.89
CA VAL A 55 -1.53 -2.52 2.35
C VAL A 55 -1.59 -2.44 3.88
N ARG A 56 -2.66 -2.96 4.50
CA ARG A 56 -2.79 -3.03 5.96
C ARG A 56 -1.63 -3.80 6.60
N VAL A 57 -1.32 -4.99 6.07
CA VAL A 57 -0.22 -5.82 6.58
C VAL A 57 1.12 -5.12 6.43
N TRP A 58 1.38 -4.43 5.31
CA TRP A 58 2.65 -3.71 5.14
C TRP A 58 2.79 -2.53 6.10
N VAL A 59 1.71 -1.78 6.33
CA VAL A 59 1.72 -0.68 7.31
C VAL A 59 1.97 -1.22 8.71
N ARG A 60 1.35 -2.34 9.09
CA ARG A 60 1.59 -3.01 10.37
C ARG A 60 3.02 -3.54 10.49
N GLN A 61 3.57 -4.12 9.43
CA GLN A 61 4.94 -4.62 9.43
C GLN A 61 5.95 -3.48 9.57
N ALA A 62 5.74 -2.37 8.87
CA ALA A 62 6.62 -1.20 8.93
C ALA A 62 6.54 -0.41 10.25
N ASP A 63 5.54 -0.70 11.10
CA ASP A 63 5.42 -0.17 12.45
C ASP A 63 6.22 -1.01 13.47
N ILE A 64 6.52 -2.26 13.11
CA ILE A 64 7.28 -3.22 13.94
C ILE A 64 8.77 -3.24 13.54
N ASP A 65 9.07 -2.97 12.27
CA ASP A 65 10.43 -2.77 11.73
C ASP A 65 11.04 -1.44 12.22
#